data_AF-A0ABD0BWN7-F1
#
_entry.id   AF-A0ABD0BWN7-F1
#
_cell.length_a   1.000
_cell.length_b   1.000
_cell.length_c   1.000
_cell.angle_alpha   90.00
_cell.angle_beta   90.00
_cell.angle_gamma   90.00
#
_symmetry.space_group_name_H-M   'P 1'
#
loop_
_entity.id
_entity.type
_entity.pdbx_description
1 polymer ?
#
loop_
_entity_poly.entity_id
_entity_poly.type
_entity_poly.pdbx_seq_one_letter_code
_entity_poly.pdbx_strand_id
1 'polypeptide(L)' 'MAQLLIFADDEPAKLLKIRSYRSKILYLYANNEVRCLDVVFFFSTFLKGESGAILVAADRYVSRKEIIEAYDALIG' A
#
# COMPACT_ATOMS: atom_id res chain seq x y z
N MET A 1 -14.59 3.83 1.19
CA MET A 1 -13.52 3.61 0.19
C MET A 1 -12.27 3.24 0.95
N ALA A 2 -11.56 2.21 0.51
CA ALA A 2 -10.29 1.82 1.12
C ALA A 2 -9.12 2.51 0.41
N GLN A 3 -8.01 2.66 1.12
CA GLN A 3 -6.77 3.25 0.63
C GLN A 3 -5.73 2.13 0.48
N LEU A 4 -5.11 2.05 -0.68
CA LEU A 4 -4.05 1.11 -1.00
C LEU A 4 -2.77 1.92 -1.27
N LEU A 5 -1.73 1.65 -0.47
CA LEU A 5 -0.39 2.14 -0.74
C LEU A 5 0.28 1.25 -1.77
N ILE A 6 0.88 1.85 -2.78
CA ILE A 6 1.60 1.16 -3.85
C ILE A 6 3.07 1.52 -3.75
N PHE A 7 3.93 0.51 -3.62
CA PHE A 7 5.37 0.60 -3.66
C PHE A 7 5.84 -0.17 -4.90
N ALA A 8 6.39 0.53 -5.87
CA ALA A 8 6.79 -0.07 -7.14
C ALA A 8 8.19 0.42 -7.46
N ASP A 9 9.14 -0.51 -7.55
CA ASP A 9 10.55 -0.20 -7.80
C ASP A 9 11.09 0.84 -6.80
N ASP A 10 12.02 1.71 -7.21
CA ASP A 10 12.50 2.87 -6.43
C ASP A 10 11.59 4.12 -6.55
N GLU A 11 10.34 3.97 -7.02
CA GLU A 11 9.41 5.09 -7.08
C GLU A 11 8.89 5.48 -5.67
N PRO A 12 8.56 6.77 -5.46
CA PRO A 12 7.85 7.20 -4.26
C PRO A 12 6.52 6.45 -4.10
N ALA A 13 6.15 6.17 -2.84
CA ALA A 13 4.89 5.52 -2.53
C ALA A 13 3.69 6.31 -3.09
N LYS A 14 2.71 5.60 -3.66
CA LYS A 14 1.51 6.20 -4.24
C LYS A 14 0.26 5.73 -3.50
N LEU A 15 -0.74 6.59 -3.45
CA LEU A 15 -2.04 6.30 -2.84
C LEU A 15 -3.09 6.02 -3.91
N LEU A 16 -3.65 4.81 -3.91
CA LEU A 16 -4.81 4.45 -4.73
C LEU A 16 -6.06 4.32 -3.86
N LYS A 17 -7.12 5.06 -4.20
CA LYS A 17 -8.43 4.91 -3.57
C LYS A 17 -9.23 3.81 -4.29
N ILE A 18 -9.53 2.73 -3.57
CA ILE A 18 -10.27 1.59 -4.11
C ILE A 18 -11.68 1.52 -3.51
N ARG A 19 -12.64 1.06 -4.32
CA ARG A 19 -14.04 0.88 -3.89
C ARG A 19 -14.28 -0.48 -3.25
N SER A 20 -13.57 -1.50 -3.68
CA SER A 20 -13.67 -2.87 -3.19
C SER A 20 -12.29 -3.41 -2.83
N TYR A 21 -12.24 -4.26 -1.81
CA TYR A 21 -11.03 -4.99 -1.45
C TYR A 21 -10.60 -5.91 -2.58
N ARG A 22 -9.30 -5.94 -2.85
CA ARG A 22 -8.69 -6.79 -3.89
C ARG A 22 -7.46 -7.45 -3.31
N SER A 23 -7.24 -8.71 -3.69
CA SER A 23 -6.03 -9.46 -3.35
C SER A 23 -4.86 -9.17 -4.29
N LYS A 24 -5.14 -8.59 -5.48
CA LYS A 24 -4.14 -8.21 -6.48
C LYS A 24 -4.53 -6.93 -7.22
N ILE A 25 -3.54 -6.20 -7.71
CA ILE A 25 -3.73 -5.07 -8.62
C ILE A 25 -2.80 -5.18 -9.84
N LEU A 26 -3.25 -4.66 -10.99
CA LEU A 26 -2.36 -4.43 -12.13
C LEU A 26 -1.78 -3.02 -12.00
N TYR A 27 -0.47 -2.92 -12.05
CA TYR A 27 0.26 -1.65 -11.99
C TYR A 27 1.02 -1.43 -13.29
N LEU A 28 0.84 -0.24 -13.88
CA LEU A 28 1.57 0.23 -15.06
C LEU A 28 2.76 1.06 -14.57
N TYR A 29 3.96 0.56 -14.83
CA TYR A 29 5.22 1.22 -14.51
C TYR A 29 5.53 2.34 -15.50
N ALA A 30 6.44 3.25 -15.13
CA ALA A 30 6.89 4.34 -16.00
C ALA A 30 7.52 3.85 -17.31
N ASN A 31 8.08 2.63 -17.32
CA ASN A 31 8.64 1.98 -18.51
C ASN A 31 7.57 1.30 -19.41
N ASN A 32 6.28 1.53 -19.15
CA ASN A 32 5.13 0.89 -19.81
C ASN A 32 4.98 -0.62 -19.58
N GLU A 33 5.75 -1.24 -18.68
CA GLU A 33 5.48 -2.61 -18.27
C GLU A 33 4.26 -2.67 -17.34
N VAL A 34 3.45 -3.70 -17.49
CA VAL A 34 2.34 -3.99 -16.56
C VAL A 34 2.71 -5.20 -15.73
N ARG A 35 2.68 -5.05 -14.40
CA ARG A 35 2.86 -6.18 -13.48
C ARG A 35 1.68 -6.31 -12.53
N CYS A 36 1.45 -7.55 -12.10
CA CYS A 36 0.46 -7.88 -11.09
C CYS A 36 1.11 -7.85 -9.71
N LEU A 37 0.62 -7.01 -8.82
CA LEU A 37 1.09 -6.89 -7.44
C LEU A 37 0.10 -7.53 -6.50
N ASP A 38 0.60 -8.37 -5.60
CA ASP A 38 -0.19 -8.91 -4.51
C ASP A 38 -0.46 -7.82 -3.47
N VAL A 39 -1.71 -7.74 -3.01
CA VAL A 39 -2.15 -6.82 -1.96
C VAL A 39 -2.10 -7.54 -0.62
N VAL A 40 -1.28 -7.03 0.28
CA VAL A 40 -1.11 -7.52 1.64
C VAL A 40 -1.81 -6.59 2.62
N PHE A 41 -2.46 -7.16 3.62
CA PHE A 41 -3.12 -6.43 4.70
C PHE A 41 -2.21 -6.42 5.92
N PHE A 42 -1.77 -5.23 6.32
CA PHE A 42 -1.04 -5.01 7.56
C PHE A 42 -2.01 -4.54 8.63
N PHE A 43 -2.33 -5.44 9.57
CA PHE A 43 -3.11 -5.10 10.75
C PHE A 43 -2.21 -4.45 11.80
N SER A 44 -2.69 -3.38 12.41
CA SER A 44 -2.06 -2.76 13.58
C SER A 44 -3.11 -2.49 14.65
N THR A 45 -2.77 -2.85 15.88
CA THR A 45 -3.55 -2.50 17.06
C THR A 45 -2.86 -1.31 17.74
N PHE A 46 -3.58 -0.20 17.85
CA PHE A 46 -3.13 0.99 18.54
C PHE A 46 -3.33 0.83 20.06
N LEU A 47 -2.55 1.56 20.85
CA LEU A 47 -2.51 1.47 22.32
C LEU A 47 -3.89 1.68 23.00
N LYS A 48 -4.86 2.28 22.31
CA LYS A 48 -6.23 2.51 22.81
C LYS A 48 -7.22 1.38 22.50
N GLY A 49 -6.75 0.24 21.97
CA GLY A 49 -7.60 -0.86 21.51
C GLY A 49 -8.25 -0.62 20.14
N GLU A 50 -8.01 0.54 19.53
CA GLU A 50 -8.36 0.79 18.14
C GLU A 50 -7.52 -0.12 17.24
N SER A 51 -8.15 -0.70 16.22
CA SER A 51 -7.46 -1.53 15.23
C SER A 51 -7.60 -0.88 13.86
N GLY A 52 -6.49 -0.81 13.14
CA GLY A 52 -6.42 -0.33 11.78
C GLY A 52 -5.85 -1.41 10.86
N ALA A 53 -6.15 -1.29 9.57
CA ALA A 53 -5.50 -2.09 8.54
C ALA A 53 -5.00 -1.15 7.44
N ILE A 54 -3.74 -1.33 7.04
CA ILE A 54 -3.14 -0.67 5.88
C ILE A 54 -3.05 -1.71 4.78
N LEU A 55 -3.60 -1.39 3.61
CA LEU A 55 -3.43 -2.21 2.43
C LEU A 55 -2.19 -1.75 1.68
N VAL A 56 -1.34 -2.71 1.33
CA VAL A 56 -0.07 -2.45 0.65
C VAL A 56 0.06 -3.39 -0.54
N ALA A 57 0.37 -2.83 -1.71
CA ALA A 57 0.82 -3.58 -2.88
C ALA A 57 2.28 -3.23 -3.14
N ALA A 58 3.15 -4.23 -3.20
CA ALA A 58 4.57 -4.03 -3.40
C ALA A 58 5.19 -5.09 -4.32
N ASP A 59 6.11 -4.68 -5.18
CA ASP A 59 6.96 -5.58 -5.98
C ASP A 59 8.35 -5.84 -5.34
N ARG A 60 8.67 -5.09 -4.29
CA ARG A 60 9.88 -5.21 -3.49
C ARG A 60 9.57 -5.40 -2.02
N TYR A 61 10.60 -5.72 -1.25
CA TYR A 61 10.51 -5.70 0.20
C TYR A 61 10.29 -4.25 0.68
N VAL A 62 9.27 -4.05 1.51
CA VAL A 62 8.94 -2.76 2.12
C VAL A 62 8.90 -2.96 3.63
N SER A 63 9.66 -2.15 4.36
CA SER A 63 9.70 -2.24 5.81
C SER A 63 8.44 -1.66 6.46
N ARG A 64 8.08 -2.11 7.67
CA ARG A 64 6.95 -1.50 8.42
C ARG A 64 7.14 -0.01 8.66
N LYS A 65 8.38 0.43 8.90
CA LYS A 65 8.71 1.85 9.09
C LYS A 65 8.35 2.65 7.84
N GLU A 66 8.77 2.17 6.67
CA GLU A 66 8.49 2.81 5.39
C GLU A 66 6.99 2.86 5.07
N ILE A 67 6.24 1.80 5.41
CA ILE A 67 4.77 1.78 5.29
C ILE A 67 4.12 2.87 6.14
N ILE A 68 4.55 3.02 7.40
CA ILE A 68 4.01 4.02 8.33
C ILE A 68 4.37 5.44 7.86
N GLU A 69 5.63 5.68 7.49
CA GLU A 69 6.07 6.98 6.99
C GLU A 69 5.31 7.39 5.72
N ALA A 70 5.06 6.45 4.80
CA ALA A 70 4.24 6.70 3.62
C ALA A 70 2.77 6.95 3.95
N TYR A 71 2.22 6.22 4.93
CA TYR A 71 0.85 6.42 5.40
C TYR A 71 0.67 7.83 5.98
N ASP A 72 1.54 8.24 6.89
CA ASP A 72 1.49 9.55 7.53
C ASP A 72 1.65 10.69 6.50
N ALA A 73 2.50 10.51 5.49
CA ALA A 73 2.73 11.52 4.45
C ALA A 73 1.58 11.66 3.43
N LEU A 74 0.85 10.58 3.13
CA LEU A 74 -0.15 10.54 2.05
C LEU A 74 -1.60 10.59 2.55
N ILE A 75 -1.84 10.24 3.81
CA ILE A 75 -3.18 10.05 4.40
C ILE A 75 -3.36 10.87 5.68
N GLY A 76 -2.29 11.05 6.47
CA GLY A 76 -2.28 11.74 7.76
C GLY A 76 -2.65 13.22 7.71
#